data_AF-A0A427B1I8-F1
#
_entry.id   AF-A0A427B1I8-F1
#
_cell.length_a   1.000
_cell.length_b   1.000
_cell.length_c   1.000
_cell.angle_alpha   90.00
_cell.angle_beta   90.00
_cell.angle_gamma   90.00
#
_symmetry.space_group_name_H-M   'P 1'
#
loop_
_entity.id
_entity.type
_entity.pdbx_description
1 polymer ?
#
loop_
_entity_poly.entity_id
_entity_poly.type
_entity_poly.pdbx_seq_one_letter_code
_entity_poly.pdbx_strand_id
1 'polypeptide(L)'
;MAENFDVDVVGIDLSINMVSFALERAIGRKCSVEFEVGDCTKKTYPENTFDVIYSRDTILHIQQEDYDEIVNGWKAKLKRSSVGEQRWGLFIAQKK
;
A
#
# COMPACT_ATOMS: atom_id res chain seq x y z
N MET A 1 11.14 -1.86 -1.88
CA MET A 1 10.31 -2.86 -2.58
C MET A 1 10.74 -2.95 -4.02
N ALA A 2 10.53 -1.91 -4.84
CA ALA A 2 10.95 -1.87 -6.25
C ALA A 2 12.41 -2.30 -6.50
N GLU A 3 13.40 -1.70 -5.80
CA GLU A 3 14.83 -2.03 -6.01
C GLU A 3 15.21 -3.48 -5.63
N ASN A 4 14.56 -4.06 -4.62
CA ASN A 4 14.96 -5.36 -4.06
C ASN A 4 14.25 -6.53 -4.74
N PHE A 5 13.09 -6.28 -5.36
CA PHE A 5 12.20 -7.31 -5.88
C PHE A 5 11.83 -7.10 -7.35
N ASP A 6 12.31 -6.04 -7.99
CA ASP A 6 12.02 -5.70 -9.39
C ASP A 6 10.51 -5.65 -9.68
N VAL A 7 9.80 -4.83 -8.91
CA VAL A 7 8.34 -4.64 -8.99
C VAL A 7 7.98 -3.17 -9.16
N ASP A 8 6.87 -2.92 -9.85
CA ASP A 8 6.26 -1.59 -9.95
C ASP A 8 5.59 -1.22 -8.62
N VAL A 9 5.82 -0.01 -8.14
CA VAL A 9 5.28 0.47 -6.86
C VAL A 9 4.60 1.82 -7.04
N VAL A 10 3.35 1.92 -6.59
CA VAL A 10 2.64 3.20 -6.44
C VAL A 10 2.63 3.57 -4.95
N GLY A 11 3.20 4.73 -4.62
CA GLY A 11 3.15 5.32 -3.29
C GLY A 11 2.10 6.42 -3.21
N ILE A 12 1.26 6.42 -2.17
CA ILE A 12 0.27 7.48 -1.94
C ILE A 12 0.48 8.10 -0.56
N ASP A 13 0.40 9.43 -0.48
CA ASP A 13 0.44 10.17 0.78
C ASP A 13 -0.48 11.40 0.70
N LEU A 14 -1.05 11.83 1.82
CA LEU A 14 -1.83 13.07 1.89
C LEU A 14 -0.93 14.32 1.77
N SER A 15 0.34 14.20 2.14
CA SER A 15 1.29 15.28 2.20
C SER A 15 2.05 15.45 0.90
N ILE A 16 1.80 16.58 0.23
CA ILE A 16 2.56 17.02 -0.95
C ILE A 16 4.06 17.04 -0.64
N ASN A 17 4.46 17.54 0.54
CA ASN A 17 5.88 17.62 0.91
C ASN A 17 6.54 16.24 0.97
N MET A 18 5.83 15.24 1.51
CA MET A 18 6.36 13.88 1.60
C MET A 18 6.51 13.24 0.21
N VAL A 19 5.52 13.45 -0.68
CA VAL A 19 5.58 13.00 -2.07
C VAL A 19 6.72 13.67 -2.83
N SER A 20 6.92 14.97 -2.67
CA SER A 20 8.02 15.70 -3.30
C SER A 20 9.39 15.15 -2.88
N PHE A 21 9.60 14.92 -1.58
CA PHE A 21 10.84 14.31 -1.10
C PHE A 21 11.03 12.86 -1.60
N ALA A 22 9.94 12.10 -1.73
CA ALA A 22 10.00 10.74 -2.24
C ALA A 22 10.39 10.72 -3.73
N LEU A 23 9.83 11.62 -4.53
CA LEU A 23 10.19 11.84 -5.93
C LEU A 23 11.67 12.24 -6.06
N GLU A 24 12.13 13.24 -5.31
CA GLU A 24 13.54 13.67 -5.33
C GLU A 24 14.49 12.52 -5.00
N ARG A 25 14.14 11.68 -4.02
CA ARG A 25 14.94 10.51 -3.64
C ARG A 25 14.94 9.41 -4.68
N ALA A 26 13.89 9.32 -5.51
CA ALA A 26 13.80 8.34 -6.59
C ALA A 26 14.63 8.73 -7.83
N ILE A 27 14.96 10.01 -8.01
CA ILE A 27 15.76 10.48 -9.14
C ILE A 27 17.11 9.73 -9.19
N GLY A 28 17.44 9.21 -10.38
CA GLY A 28 18.69 8.50 -10.64
C GLY A 28 18.73 7.06 -10.12
N ARG A 29 17.67 6.59 -9.46
CA ARG A 29 17.54 5.17 -9.08
C ARG A 29 16.96 4.37 -10.24
N LYS A 30 17.43 3.13 -10.39
CA LYS A 30 16.84 2.16 -11.32
C LYS A 30 15.70 1.41 -10.64
N CYS A 31 14.62 2.12 -10.35
CA CYS A 31 13.42 1.53 -9.78
C CYS A 31 12.17 2.11 -10.43
N SER A 32 11.15 1.26 -10.61
CA SER A 32 9.85 1.66 -11.13
C SER A 32 8.95 2.07 -9.98
N VAL A 33 8.89 3.38 -9.73
CA VAL A 33 8.07 3.97 -8.66
C VAL A 33 7.28 5.16 -9.17
N GLU A 34 6.00 5.20 -8.80
CA GLU A 34 5.12 6.34 -9.01
C GLU A 34 4.63 6.85 -7.66
N PHE A 35 4.37 8.16 -7.56
CA PHE A 35 3.86 8.76 -6.34
C PHE A 35 2.64 9.62 -6.62
N GLU A 36 1.64 9.51 -5.74
CA GLU A 36 0.39 10.25 -5.80
C GLU A 36 0.17 11.03 -4.49
N VAL A 37 -0.31 12.26 -4.62
CA VAL A 37 -0.86 12.99 -3.47
C VAL A 37 -2.35 12.70 -3.41
N GLY A 38 -2.82 12.07 -2.33
CA GLY A 38 -4.23 11.73 -2.21
C GLY A 38 -4.63 11.05 -0.91
N ASP A 39 -5.93 11.10 -0.63
CA ASP A 39 -6.55 10.38 0.47
C ASP A 39 -6.76 8.91 0.10
N CYS A 40 -5.98 8.02 0.72
CA CYS A 40 -6.00 6.60 0.40
C CYS A 40 -7.30 5.90 0.81
N THR A 41 -8.14 6.49 1.66
CA THR A 41 -9.46 5.93 2.02
C THR A 41 -10.51 6.21 0.94
N LYS A 42 -10.28 7.24 0.11
CA LYS A 42 -11.21 7.66 -0.95
C LYS A 42 -10.75 7.26 -2.35
N LYS A 43 -9.47 6.92 -2.50
CA LYS A 43 -8.90 6.54 -3.78
C LYS A 43 -9.43 5.17 -4.22
N THR A 44 -9.93 5.11 -5.45
CA THR A 44 -10.39 3.86 -6.05
C THR A 44 -9.44 3.45 -7.17
N TYR A 45 -9.25 2.14 -7.29
CA TYR A 45 -8.52 1.49 -8.38
C TYR A 45 -9.39 0.35 -8.91
N PRO A 46 -9.25 -0.04 -10.19
CA PRO A 46 -9.89 -1.25 -10.71
C PRO A 46 -9.60 -2.48 -9.84
N GLU A 47 -10.50 -3.46 -9.84
CA GLU A 47 -10.23 -4.72 -9.15
C GLU A 47 -8.97 -5.39 -9.73
N ASN A 48 -8.21 -6.09 -8.87
CA ASN A 48 -6.97 -6.78 -9.23
C ASN A 48 -5.87 -5.87 -9.81
N THR A 49 -5.88 -4.58 -9.48
CA THR A 49 -4.80 -3.65 -9.86
C THR A 49 -3.47 -3.93 -9.15
N PHE A 50 -3.52 -4.37 -7.89
CA PHE A 50 -2.33 -4.59 -7.06
C PHE A 50 -2.28 -6.01 -6.51
N ASP A 51 -1.13 -6.67 -6.69
CA ASP A 51 -0.86 -7.98 -6.06
C ASP A 51 -0.64 -7.85 -4.55
N VAL A 52 -0.08 -6.73 -4.10
CA VAL A 52 0.28 -6.48 -2.69
C VAL A 52 -0.07 -5.04 -2.31
N ILE A 53 -0.73 -4.87 -1.15
CA ILE A 53 -0.97 -3.57 -0.54
C ILE A 53 -0.19 -3.51 0.77
N TYR A 54 0.69 -2.50 0.91
CA TYR A 54 1.52 -2.31 2.08
C TYR A 54 1.24 -0.95 2.73
N SER A 55 1.11 -0.94 4.05
CA SER A 55 1.06 0.27 4.86
C SER A 55 1.93 0.06 6.09
N ARG A 56 2.62 1.12 6.52
CA ARG A 56 3.46 1.09 7.72
C ARG A 56 3.19 2.32 8.56
N ASP A 57 2.70 2.10 9.78
CA ASP A 57 2.49 3.13 10.80
C ASP A 57 1.57 4.30 10.33
N THR A 58 0.84 4.15 9.22
CA THR A 58 -0.05 5.18 8.66
C THR A 58 -1.52 4.93 8.99
N ILE A 59 -1.94 3.66 9.01
CA ILE A 59 -3.33 3.25 9.31
C ILE A 59 -3.73 3.60 10.76
N LEU A 60 -2.78 3.96 11.62
CA LEU A 60 -3.09 4.41 12.99
C LEU A 60 -3.66 5.84 13.04
N HIS A 61 -3.60 6.58 11.92
CA HIS A 61 -3.97 7.99 11.84
C HIS A 61 -5.28 8.25 11.07
N ILE A 62 -5.95 7.20 10.59
CA ILE A 62 -7.27 7.31 9.97
C ILE A 62 -8.37 7.24 11.04
N GLN A 63 -9.58 7.70 10.71
CA GLN A 63 -10.71 7.64 11.63
C GLN A 63 -11.04 6.20 12.02
N GLN A 64 -11.60 6.01 13.21
CA GLN A 64 -11.91 4.69 13.74
C GLN A 64 -12.85 3.91 12.80
N GLU A 65 -13.81 4.60 12.19
CA GLU A 65 -14.76 4.00 11.26
C GLU A 65 -14.04 3.46 10.00
N ASP A 66 -13.16 4.28 9.39
CA ASP A 66 -12.36 3.89 8.23
C ASP A 66 -11.38 2.75 8.56
N TYR A 67 -10.81 2.77 9.76
CA TYR A 67 -9.96 1.70 10.28
C TYR A 67 -10.72 0.38 10.36
N ASP A 68 -11.91 0.40 10.94
CA ASP A 68 -12.74 -0.79 11.10
C ASP A 68 -13.17 -1.36 9.75
N GLU A 69 -13.51 -0.50 8.77
CA GLU A 69 -13.79 -0.93 7.39
C GLU A 69 -12.59 -1.62 6.74
N ILE A 70 -11.39 -1.05 6.85
CA ILE A 70 -10.16 -1.66 6.34
C ILE A 70 -9.93 -3.02 7.02
N VAL A 71 -9.97 -3.07 8.35
CA VAL A 71 -9.76 -4.32 9.10
C VAL A 71 -10.77 -5.40 8.70
N ASN A 72 -12.04 -5.03 8.54
CA ASN A 72 -13.10 -5.96 8.12
C ASN A 72 -12.90 -6.44 6.68
N GLY A 73 -12.50 -5.55 5.76
CA GLY A 73 -12.13 -5.91 4.40
C GLY A 73 -10.97 -6.90 4.33
N TRP A 74 -9.94 -6.70 5.16
CA TRP A 74 -8.81 -7.62 5.29
C TRP A 74 -9.24 -8.98 5.87
N LYS A 75 -10.05 -9.01 6.93
CA LYS A 75 -10.62 -10.25 7.48
C LYS A 75 -11.43 -11.04 6.44
N ALA A 76 -12.21 -10.35 5.61
CA ALA A 76 -12.97 -10.97 4.54
C ALA A 76 -12.06 -11.56 3.44
N LYS A 77 -10.99 -10.85 3.06
CA LYS A 77 -9.97 -11.36 2.14
C LYS A 77 -9.27 -12.60 2.69
N LEU A 78 -8.92 -12.62 3.99
CA LEU A 78 -8.33 -13.80 4.65
C LEU A 78 -9.27 -15.01 4.57
N LYS A 79 -10.57 -14.80 4.83
CA LYS A 79 -11.57 -15.87 4.72
C LYS A 79 -11.64 -16.42 3.28
N ARG A 80 -11.79 -15.57 2.27
CA ARG A 80 -11.78 -15.99 0.85
C ARG A 80 -10.50 -16.72 0.47
N SER A 81 -9.38 -16.31 1.04
CA SER A 81 -8.09 -16.93 0.71
C SER A 81 -7.90 -18.29 1.34
N SER A 82 -8.43 -18.50 2.55
CA SER A 82 -8.45 -19.81 3.20
C SER A 82 -9.26 -20.87 2.43
N VAL A 83 -10.21 -20.45 1.59
CA VAL A 83 -11.01 -21.34 0.74
C VAL A 83 -10.52 -21.39 -0.72
N GLY A 84 -9.35 -20.80 -1.01
CA GLY A 84 -8.71 -20.83 -2.31
C GLY A 84 -9.31 -19.89 -3.37
N GLU A 85 -10.25 -19.03 -3.00
CA GLU A 85 -10.87 -18.05 -3.91
C GLU A 85 -9.95 -16.85 -4.20
N GLN A 86 -8.99 -16.55 -3.30
CA GLN A 86 -7.95 -15.52 -3.45
C GLN A 86 -6.61 -16.06 -2.90
N ARG A 87 -5.45 -15.63 -3.44
CA ARG A 87 -4.11 -16.02 -2.92
C ARG A 87 -3.29 -14.76 -2.58
N TRP A 88 -2.42 -14.82 -1.57
CA TRP A 88 -1.68 -13.68 -0.99
C TRP A 88 -0.15 -13.80 -1.15
N GLY A 89 0.54 -12.65 -1.16
CA GLY A 89 1.99 -12.48 -1.01
C GLY A 89 2.40 -11.98 0.38
N LEU A 90 3.61 -12.35 0.83
CA LEU A 90 4.16 -12.26 2.18
C LEU A 90 4.59 -10.85 2.61
N PHE A 91 4.32 -10.49 3.87
CA PHE A 91 4.85 -9.29 4.53
C PHE A 91 5.86 -9.67 5.63
N ILE A 92 7.06 -9.11 5.59
CA ILE A 92 8.03 -9.19 6.70
C ILE A 92 8.29 -7.77 7.21
N ALA A 93 7.96 -7.56 8.48
CA ALA A 93 8.40 -6.40 9.25
C ALA A 93 9.45 -6.86 10.26
N GLN A 94 10.61 -6.20 10.29
CA GLN A 94 11.50 -6.24 11.45
C GLN A 94 11.63 -4.83 12.01
N LYS A 95 11.19 -4.69 13.26
CA LYS A 95 11.46 -3.54 14.11
C LYS A 95 12.85 -3.72 14.74
N LYS A 96 13.67 -2.68 14.74
CA LYS A 96 14.64 -2.46 15.82
C LYS A 96 14.10 -1.33 16.68
#